data_AF-A0A933UZ75-F1
#
_entry.id   AF-A0A933UZ75-F1
#
_cell.length_a   1.000
_cell.length_b   1.000
_cell.length_c   1.000
_cell.angle_alpha   90.00
_cell.angle_beta   90.00
_cell.angle_gamma   90.00
#
_symmetry.space_group_name_H-M   'P 1'
#
loop_
_entity.id
_entity.type
_entity.pdbx_description
1 polymer ?
#
loop_
_entity_poly.entity_id
_entity_poly.type
_entity_poly.pdbx_seq_one_letter_code
_entity_poly.pdbx_strand_id
1 'polypeptide(L)'
;MPKLNEPTKREFALRMLNILASSNDVVKAAGVDAVVKTAMLRTLVDAAFTAEDAQIRITADCRNATELSRTTADEAYAAASGVLDIIAGTVGRNHALSRRLRKLRKELSRNPLKTTTADGSMTDTKIA
;
A
#
# COMPACT_ATOMS: atom_id res chain seq x y z
N MET A 1 16.96 -27.44 9.86
CA MET A 1 15.76 -27.02 10.61
C MET A 1 14.68 -26.62 9.63
N PRO A 2 13.43 -27.10 9.75
CA PRO A 2 12.33 -26.59 8.94
C PRO A 2 12.24 -25.07 9.18
N LYS A 3 12.21 -24.28 8.10
CA LYS A 3 12.11 -22.83 8.19
C LYS A 3 10.70 -22.49 8.68
N LEU A 4 10.52 -22.31 9.99
CA LEU A 4 9.28 -21.81 10.57
C LEU A 4 8.89 -20.51 9.87
N ASN A 5 7.59 -20.31 9.61
CA ASN A 5 7.08 -19.04 9.13
C ASN A 5 7.20 -17.96 10.23
N GLU A 6 7.15 -16.68 9.85
CA GLU A 6 7.37 -15.57 10.78
C GLU A 6 6.42 -15.55 11.99
N PRO A 7 5.09 -15.77 11.83
CA PRO A 7 4.18 -15.89 12.97
C PRO A 7 4.59 -17.00 13.95
N THR A 8 5.00 -18.16 13.41
CA THR A 8 5.41 -19.29 14.23
C THR A 8 6.74 -19.03 14.94
N LYS A 9 7.65 -18.26 14.34
CA LYS A 9 8.89 -17.80 15.01
C LYS A 9 8.59 -16.85 16.17
N ARG A 10 7.68 -15.88 15.99
CA ARG A 10 7.27 -14.95 17.05
C ARG A 10 6.59 -15.67 18.21
N GLU A 11 5.65 -16.56 17.89
CA GLU A 11 4.95 -17.37 18.89
C GLU A 11 5.90 -18.30 19.65
N PHE A 12 6.85 -18.93 18.95
CA PHE A 12 7.89 -19.74 19.61
C PHE A 12 8.72 -18.91 20.59
N ALA A 13 9.19 -17.73 20.17
CA ALA A 13 9.99 -16.85 21.03
C ALA A 13 9.20 -16.37 22.26
N LEU A 14 7.92 -16.05 22.09
CA LEU A 14 7.01 -15.66 23.18
C LEU A 14 6.80 -16.81 24.17
N ARG A 15 6.53 -18.03 23.68
CA ARG A 15 6.39 -19.21 24.55
C ARG A 15 7.67 -19.52 25.29
N MET A 16 8.81 -19.46 24.61
CA MET A 16 10.13 -19.68 25.24
C MET A 16 10.40 -18.66 26.34
N LEU A 17 10.06 -17.38 26.12
CA LEU A 17 10.15 -16.33 27.12
C LEU A 17 9.30 -16.65 28.36
N ASN A 18 8.04 -17.04 28.15
CA ASN A 18 7.13 -17.39 29.25
C ASN A 18 7.64 -18.60 30.05
N ILE A 19 8.15 -19.61 29.36
CA ILE A 19 8.74 -20.80 30.00
C ILE A 19 9.97 -20.40 30.83
N LEU A 20 10.91 -19.62 30.28
CA LEU A 20 12.10 -19.15 31.01
C LEU A 20 11.73 -18.32 32.24
N ALA A 21 10.73 -17.44 32.12
CA ALA A 21 10.25 -16.65 33.24
C ALA A 21 9.65 -17.53 34.35
N SER A 22 8.90 -18.58 33.99
CA SER A 22 8.26 -19.50 34.93
C SER A 22 9.20 -20.54 35.55
N SER A 23 10.35 -20.81 34.93
CA SER A 23 11.28 -21.90 35.29
C SER A 23 12.64 -21.39 35.79
N ASN A 24 12.66 -20.18 36.36
CA ASN A 24 13.88 -19.43 36.67
C ASN A 24 14.85 -20.20 37.59
N ASP A 25 14.33 -20.90 38.60
CA ASP A 25 15.14 -21.65 39.58
C ASP A 25 15.85 -22.85 38.95
N VAL A 26 15.18 -23.58 38.06
CA VAL A 26 15.75 -24.73 37.34
C VAL A 26 16.84 -24.27 36.37
N VAL A 27 16.62 -23.15 35.69
CA VAL A 27 17.57 -22.58 34.72
C VAL A 27 18.80 -22.02 35.44
N LYS A 28 18.62 -21.37 36.59
CA LYS A 28 19.72 -20.93 37.47
C LYS A 28 20.53 -22.11 38.01
N ALA A 29 19.87 -23.19 38.44
CA ALA A 29 20.55 -24.41 38.89
C ALA A 29 21.40 -25.07 37.79
N ALA A 30 21.02 -24.88 36.52
CA ALA A 30 21.80 -25.32 35.36
C ALA A 30 22.95 -24.37 34.97
N GLY A 31 23.23 -23.33 35.78
CA GLY A 31 24.32 -22.37 35.54
C GLY A 31 24.00 -21.30 34.49
N VAL A 32 22.72 -21.15 34.11
CA VAL A 32 22.29 -20.13 33.15
C VAL A 32 21.64 -18.97 33.88
N ASP A 33 22.09 -17.74 33.56
CA ASP A 33 21.44 -16.53 34.05
C ASP A 33 20.11 -16.30 33.30
N ALA A 34 19.04 -16.85 33.88
CA ALA A 34 17.69 -16.72 33.36
C ALA A 34 17.21 -15.26 33.31
N VAL A 35 17.69 -14.37 34.18
CA VAL A 35 17.29 -12.96 34.19
C VAL A 35 17.82 -12.28 32.94
N VAL A 36 19.11 -12.46 32.64
CA VAL A 36 19.75 -11.89 31.45
C VAL A 36 19.11 -12.44 30.17
N LYS A 37 18.86 -13.75 30.08
CA LYS A 37 18.27 -14.36 28.88
C LYS A 37 16.80 -13.98 28.67
N THR A 38 16.02 -13.87 29.74
CA THR A 38 14.63 -13.41 29.68
C THR A 38 14.56 -11.95 29.24
N ALA A 39 15.43 -11.09 29.77
CA ALA A 39 15.49 -9.69 29.35
C ALA A 39 15.84 -9.54 27.87
N MET A 40 16.87 -10.24 27.39
CA MET A 40 17.26 -10.26 25.98
C MET A 40 16.11 -10.73 25.07
N LEU A 41 15.48 -11.85 25.43
CA LEU A 41 14.41 -12.43 24.61
C LEU A 41 13.17 -11.53 24.63
N ARG A 42 12.86 -10.87 25.74
CA ARG A 42 11.77 -9.88 25.84
C ARG A 42 11.97 -8.74 24.87
N THR A 43 13.16 -8.14 24.84
CA THR A 43 13.46 -7.05 23.89
C THR A 43 13.26 -7.47 22.45
N LEU A 44 13.70 -8.68 22.07
CA LEU A 44 13.54 -9.19 20.71
C LEU A 44 12.09 -9.49 20.35
N VAL A 45 11.33 -10.07 21.29
CA VAL A 45 9.89 -10.33 21.12
C VAL A 45 9.13 -9.02 20.94
N ASP A 46 9.35 -8.06 21.83
CA ASP A 46 8.66 -6.76 21.80
C ASP A 46 8.99 -6.00 20.50
N ALA A 47 10.25 -6.03 20.05
CA ALA A 47 10.65 -5.46 18.77
C ALA A 47 9.96 -6.14 17.57
N ALA A 48 9.85 -7.46 17.58
CA ALA A 48 9.22 -8.22 16.51
C ALA A 48 7.71 -7.94 16.41
N PHE A 49 7.00 -7.87 17.53
CA PHE A 49 5.58 -7.51 17.56
C PHE A 49 5.35 -6.05 17.16
N THR A 50 6.19 -5.12 17.63
CA THR A 50 6.13 -3.72 17.21
C THR A 50 6.30 -3.56 15.70
N ALA A 51 7.22 -4.31 15.09
CA ALA A 51 7.45 -4.29 13.65
C ALA A 51 6.26 -4.89 12.87
N GLU A 52 5.63 -5.95 13.37
CA GLU A 52 4.41 -6.51 12.78
C GLU A 52 3.24 -5.53 12.83
N ASP A 53 3.02 -4.88 13.98
CA ASP A 53 1.98 -3.85 14.11
C ASP A 53 2.19 -2.69 13.14
N ALA A 54 3.45 -2.26 12.96
CA ALA A 54 3.79 -1.24 11.97
C ALA A 54 3.49 -1.71 10.54
N GLN A 55 3.82 -2.96 10.19
CA GLN A 55 3.52 -3.53 8.89
C GLN A 55 2.01 -3.59 8.62
N ILE A 56 1.21 -3.98 9.62
CA ILE A 56 -0.25 -4.02 9.52
C ILE A 56 -0.80 -2.62 9.25
N ARG A 57 -0.33 -1.60 9.99
CA ARG A 57 -0.73 -0.20 9.79
C ARG A 57 -0.38 0.30 8.39
N ILE A 58 0.87 0.11 7.95
CA ILE A 58 1.31 0.51 6.61
C ILE A 58 0.46 -0.17 5.54
N THR A 59 0.14 -1.45 5.72
CA THR A 59 -0.72 -2.18 4.77
C THR A 59 -2.12 -1.57 4.70
N ALA A 60 -2.69 -1.17 5.84
CA ALA A 60 -3.97 -0.48 5.88
C ALA A 60 -3.90 0.90 5.20
N ASP A 61 -2.85 1.68 5.48
CA ASP A 61 -2.65 3.00 4.89
C ASP A 61 -2.47 2.92 3.37
N CYS A 62 -1.71 1.94 2.87
CA CYS A 62 -1.57 1.69 1.43
C CYS A 62 -2.90 1.33 0.76
N ARG A 63 -3.75 0.54 1.44
CA ARG A 63 -5.10 0.21 0.94
C ARG A 63 -5.97 1.45 0.86
N ASN A 64 -6.00 2.25 1.94
CA ASN A 64 -6.76 3.50 1.99
C ASN A 64 -6.30 4.49 0.92
N ALA A 65 -4.98 4.64 0.74
CA ALA A 65 -4.42 5.51 -0.29
C ALA A 65 -4.77 5.02 -1.71
N THR A 66 -4.78 3.72 -1.93
CA THR A 66 -5.18 3.11 -3.22
C THR A 66 -6.65 3.35 -3.50
N GLU A 67 -7.51 3.18 -2.50
CA GLU A 67 -8.95 3.44 -2.62
C GLU A 67 -9.21 4.92 -2.90
N LEU A 68 -8.61 5.82 -2.12
CA LEU A 68 -8.74 7.26 -2.31
C LEU A 68 -8.26 7.71 -3.69
N SER A 69 -7.15 7.16 -4.18
CA SER A 69 -6.64 7.45 -5.53
C SER A 69 -7.63 7.05 -6.61
N ARG A 70 -8.24 5.86 -6.47
CA ARG A 70 -9.26 5.36 -7.42
C ARG A 70 -10.52 6.21 -7.40
N THR A 71 -11.09 6.45 -6.22
CA THR A 71 -12.32 7.24 -6.09
C THR A 71 -12.13 8.67 -6.58
N THR A 72 -11.01 9.30 -6.22
CA THR A 72 -10.67 10.66 -6.69
C THR A 72 -10.46 10.71 -8.20
N ALA A 73 -9.83 9.68 -8.80
CA ALA A 73 -9.67 9.61 -10.24
C ALA A 73 -11.02 9.47 -10.98
N ASP A 74 -11.93 8.66 -10.44
CA ASP A 74 -13.29 8.49 -10.98
C ASP A 74 -14.09 9.80 -10.88
N GLU A 75 -14.04 10.47 -9.74
CA GLU A 75 -14.67 11.79 -9.54
C GLU A 75 -14.09 12.84 -10.49
N ALA A 76 -12.77 12.88 -10.65
CA ALA A 76 -12.10 13.79 -11.58
C ALA A 76 -12.53 13.53 -13.03
N TYR A 77 -12.62 12.26 -13.44
CA TYR A 77 -13.09 11.88 -14.77
C TYR A 77 -14.57 12.26 -15.00
N ALA A 78 -15.43 12.03 -14.00
CA ALA A 78 -16.83 12.41 -14.05
C ALA A 78 -16.99 13.93 -14.17
N ALA A 79 -16.26 14.70 -13.36
CA ALA A 79 -16.25 16.16 -13.42
C ALA A 79 -15.75 16.67 -14.78
N ALA A 80 -14.64 16.14 -15.30
CA ALA A 80 -14.12 16.49 -16.61
C ALA A 80 -15.13 16.18 -17.74
N SER A 81 -15.85 15.07 -17.64
CA SER A 81 -16.93 14.73 -18.58
C SER A 81 -18.11 15.70 -18.49
N GLY A 82 -18.51 16.11 -17.28
CA GLY A 82 -19.54 17.12 -17.09
C GLY A 82 -19.16 18.48 -17.71
N VAL A 83 -17.91 18.91 -17.53
CA VAL A 83 -17.38 20.13 -18.17
C VAL A 83 -17.45 20.03 -19.70
N LEU A 84 -17.09 18.88 -20.27
CA LEU A 84 -17.20 18.64 -21.71
C LEU A 84 -18.65 18.77 -22.21
N ASP A 85 -19.61 18.23 -21.46
CA ASP A 85 -21.02 18.30 -21.83
C ASP A 85 -21.56 19.72 -21.73
N ILE A 86 -21.15 20.49 -20.71
CA ILE A 86 -21.44 21.93 -20.60
C ILE A 86 -20.89 22.67 -21.82
N ILE A 87 -19.60 22.52 -22.14
CA ILE A 87 -18.98 23.17 -23.30
C ILE A 87 -19.73 22.79 -24.59
N ALA A 88 -20.05 21.51 -24.79
CA ALA A 88 -20.77 21.06 -25.97
C ALA A 88 -22.22 21.60 -26.06
N GLY A 89 -22.86 21.85 -24.91
CA GLY A 89 -24.15 22.52 -24.83
C GLY A 89 -24.07 24.01 -25.15
N THR A 90 -23.03 24.71 -24.67
CA THR A 90 -22.88 26.16 -24.83
C THR A 90 -22.41 26.58 -26.22
N VAL A 91 -21.30 26.00 -26.72
CA VAL A 91 -20.75 26.37 -28.04
C VAL A 91 -21.28 25.51 -29.19
N GLY A 92 -22.10 24.51 -28.87
CA GLY A 92 -22.68 23.57 -29.82
C GLY A 92 -21.79 22.36 -30.10
N ARG A 93 -22.44 21.21 -30.31
CA ARG A 93 -21.73 19.93 -30.47
C ARG A 93 -20.78 19.90 -31.66
N ASN A 94 -21.05 20.63 -32.73
CA ASN A 94 -20.21 20.64 -33.93
C ASN A 94 -19.06 21.65 -33.86
N HIS A 95 -18.93 22.40 -32.76
CA HIS A 95 -17.82 23.33 -32.59
C HIS A 95 -16.46 22.59 -32.56
N ALA A 96 -15.42 23.22 -33.11
CA ALA A 96 -14.09 22.62 -33.20
C ALA A 96 -13.53 22.19 -31.83
N LEU A 97 -13.75 23.01 -30.80
CA LEU A 97 -13.35 22.72 -29.42
C LEU A 97 -14.04 21.48 -28.85
N SER A 98 -15.37 21.40 -28.95
CA SER A 98 -16.15 20.26 -28.43
C SER A 98 -15.81 18.96 -29.17
N ARG A 99 -15.53 19.02 -30.48
CA ARG A 99 -15.02 17.87 -31.24
C ARG A 99 -13.66 17.41 -30.73
N ARG A 100 -12.73 18.33 -30.49
CA ARG A 100 -11.38 18.02 -29.98
C ARG A 100 -11.42 17.35 -28.61
N LEU A 101 -12.20 17.89 -27.67
CA LEU A 101 -12.31 17.34 -26.32
C LEU A 101 -12.99 15.95 -26.29
N ARG A 102 -14.03 15.72 -27.10
CA ARG A 102 -14.63 14.37 -27.24
C ARG A 102 -13.67 13.37 -27.90
N LYS A 103 -12.88 13.83 -28.87
CA LYS A 103 -11.84 13.01 -29.51
C LYS A 103 -10.79 12.59 -28.48
N LEU A 104 -10.31 13.53 -27.65
CA LEU A 104 -9.38 13.25 -26.55
C LEU A 104 -9.92 12.18 -25.59
N ARG A 105 -11.17 12.31 -25.13
CA ARG A 105 -11.79 11.30 -24.25
C ARG A 105 -11.82 9.91 -24.91
N LYS A 106 -12.14 9.84 -26.19
CA LYS A 106 -12.19 8.60 -26.98
C LYS A 106 -10.81 8.01 -27.29
N GLU A 107 -9.79 8.85 -27.43
CA GLU A 107 -8.40 8.43 -27.62
C GLU A 107 -7.85 7.80 -26.32
N LEU A 108 -8.05 8.48 -25.19
CA LEU A 108 -7.61 7.97 -23.88
C LEU A 108 -8.33 6.67 -23.48
N SER A 109 -9.60 6.50 -23.86
CA SER A 109 -10.32 5.24 -23.62
C SER A 109 -9.82 4.06 -24.46
N ARG A 110 -9.13 4.34 -25.59
CA ARG A 110 -8.61 3.31 -26.50
C ARG A 110 -7.12 3.05 -26.29
N ASN A 111 -6.37 4.03 -25.79
CA ASN A 111 -4.93 3.92 -25.59
C ASN A 111 -4.50 4.71 -24.33
N PRO A 112 -4.71 4.16 -23.13
CA PRO A 112 -4.57 4.89 -21.86
C PRO A 112 -3.12 5.29 -21.51
N LEU A 113 -2.11 4.76 -22.21
CA LEU A 113 -0.68 4.96 -21.91
C LEU A 113 0.05 5.87 -22.92
N LYS A 114 -0.65 6.37 -23.95
CA LYS A 114 -0.08 7.31 -24.92
C LYS A 114 -0.43 8.73 -24.52
N THR A 115 0.55 9.45 -24.00
CA THR A 115 0.38 10.89 -23.75
C THR A 115 0.58 11.62 -25.07
N THR A 116 -0.43 12.39 -25.47
CA THR A 116 -0.30 13.33 -26.60
C THR A 116 0.33 14.60 -26.06
N THR A 117 1.54 14.93 -26.48
CA THR A 117 2.23 16.18 -26.13
C THR A 117 1.51 17.39 -26.76
N ALA A 118 1.76 18.60 -26.26
CA ALA A 118 1.04 19.82 -26.68
C ALA A 118 1.15 20.14 -28.18
N ASP A 119 2.14 19.58 -28.87
CA ASP A 119 2.40 19.65 -30.31
C ASP A 119 1.69 18.56 -31.14
N GLY A 120 0.98 17.63 -30.50
CA GLY A 120 0.26 16.54 -31.15
C GLY A 120 1.07 15.26 -31.38
N SER A 121 2.31 15.18 -30.90
CA SER A 121 3.10 13.93 -30.95
C SER A 121 2.61 12.93 -29.90
N MET A 122 2.72 11.61 -30.16
CA MET A 122 2.34 10.57 -29.19
C MET A 122 3.60 9.91 -28.62
N THR A 123 3.75 9.93 -27.29
CA THR A 123 4.84 9.23 -26.59
C THR A 123 4.29 8.16 -25.65
N ASP A 124 4.90 6.98 -25.66
CA ASP A 124 4.57 5.90 -24.72
C ASP A 124 5.10 6.27 -23.33
N THR A 125 4.21 6.37 -22.34
CA THR A 125 4.61 6.63 -20.95
C THR A 125 4.90 5.29 -20.29
N LYS A 126 6.18 4.95 -20.12
CA LYS A 126 6.61 3.82 -19.27
C LYS A 126 6.49 4.23 -17.81
N ILE A 127 5.58 3.61 -17.07
CA ILE A 127 5.54 3.71 -15.61
C ILE A 127 6.58 2.71 -15.08
N ALA A 128 7.54 3.21 -14.30
CA ALA A 128 8.60 2.44 -13.66
C ALA A 128 8.08 1.67 -12.44
#